data_AF-A0A3B7DDF6-F1
#
_entry.id   AF-A0A3B7DDF6-F1
#
_cell.length_a   1.000
_cell.length_b   1.000
_cell.length_c   1.000
_cell.angle_alpha   90.00
_cell.angle_beta   90.00
_cell.angle_gamma   90.00
#
_symmetry.space_group_name_H-M   'P 1'
#
loop_
_entity.id
_entity.type
_entity.pdbx_description
1 polymer ?
#
loop_
_entity_poly.entity_id
_entity_poly.type
_entity_poly.pdbx_seq_one_letter_code
_entity_poly.pdbx_strand_id
1 'polypeptide(L)'
;MNHLDAGMLRAARPTTRLVVAAHAGDEALGCGGMLAKHCDDSALVILADLDEERTARFRTAQHMLGEPMRMLLDLPRLRVGDDTDRLVGKLSELLARLRPSELYLPFPSQQQDRLVAYEAGLRAICVPAAREALPSLSVLLYDVGASDVGDYPADVHWNVCEPLREEDLARKIAAAIAYRSPLARNVRTSAQTIGAARGVRWAEQFAMVRAAGRTGGRHAAPLERGAVLVGGQR
;
A
#
# COMPACT_ATOMS: atom_id res chain seq x y z
N MET A 1 -21.39 13.50 3.34
CA MET A 1 -20.66 14.57 4.04
C MET A 1 -19.50 13.86 4.71
N ASN A 2 -18.30 13.90 4.11
CA ASN A 2 -17.15 13.12 4.58
C ASN A 2 -16.69 13.71 5.92
N HIS A 3 -16.86 12.97 7.01
CA HIS A 3 -16.37 13.37 8.32
C HIS A 3 -14.84 13.17 8.36
N LEU A 4 -14.10 14.24 8.07
CA LEU A 4 -12.73 14.37 8.52
C LEU A 4 -12.78 14.62 10.03
N ASP A 5 -12.33 13.66 10.82
CA ASP A 5 -12.23 13.81 12.27
C ASP A 5 -11.19 14.91 12.56
N ALA A 6 -11.61 15.96 13.26
CA ALA A 6 -10.86 17.21 13.47
C ALA A 6 -9.76 17.07 14.53
N GLY A 7 -8.96 16.01 14.44
CA GLY A 7 -7.75 15.81 15.23
C GLY A 7 -6.52 16.43 14.57
N MET A 8 -6.47 17.75 14.41
CA MET A 8 -5.29 18.45 13.88
C MET A 8 -4.79 19.52 14.85
N LEU A 9 -3.59 19.29 15.40
CA LEU A 9 -2.46 20.23 15.43
C LEU A 9 -1.23 19.57 16.08
N ARG A 10 -0.76 18.46 15.50
CA ARG A 10 0.69 18.22 15.42
C ARG A 10 1.13 18.86 14.12
N ALA A 11 2.29 19.53 14.10
CA ALA A 11 2.86 20.08 12.86
C ALA A 11 2.81 18.97 11.80
N ALA A 12 1.95 19.13 10.79
CA ALA A 12 1.59 18.03 9.89
C ALA A 12 2.85 17.64 9.13
N ARG A 13 3.43 16.50 9.52
CA ARG A 13 4.51 15.90 8.73
C ARG A 13 3.93 15.61 7.35
N PRO A 14 4.68 15.87 6.27
CA PRO A 14 4.22 15.50 4.94
C PRO A 14 3.89 14.01 4.94
N THR A 15 2.74 13.64 4.36
CA THR A 15 2.36 12.24 4.20
C THR A 15 3.35 11.58 3.26
N THR A 16 4.15 10.65 3.77
CA THR A 16 5.10 9.86 2.98
C THR A 16 4.36 8.67 2.33
N ARG A 17 3.44 8.05 3.07
CA ARG A 17 2.83 6.77 2.72
C ARG A 17 1.32 6.87 2.68
N LEU A 18 0.71 6.35 1.63
CA LEU A 18 -0.74 6.20 1.52
C LEU A 18 -1.08 4.73 1.31
N VAL A 19 -1.85 4.16 2.24
CA VAL A 19 -2.43 2.81 2.11
C VAL A 19 -3.88 2.96 1.65
N VAL A 20 -4.24 2.30 0.56
CA VAL A 20 -5.63 2.16 0.12
C VAL A 20 -6.05 0.73 0.42
N ALA A 21 -7.11 0.55 1.19
CA ALA A 21 -7.68 -0.75 1.50
C ALA A 21 -9.13 -0.83 1.04
N ALA A 22 -9.49 -1.93 0.40
CA ALA A 22 -10.85 -2.18 -0.02
C ALA A 22 -11.78 -2.26 1.20
N HIS A 23 -11.36 -3.01 2.21
CA HIS A 23 -12.08 -3.18 3.47
C HIS A 23 -11.21 -2.87 4.68
N ALA A 24 -11.84 -2.39 5.75
CA ALA A 24 -11.20 -2.36 7.06
C ALA A 24 -10.78 -3.78 7.48
N GLY A 25 -9.53 -3.92 7.90
CA GLY A 25 -8.87 -5.18 8.20
C GLY A 25 -7.82 -5.58 7.16
N ASP A 26 -8.02 -5.21 5.89
CA ASP A 26 -7.04 -5.50 4.83
C ASP A 26 -5.70 -4.80 5.14
N GLU A 27 -5.76 -3.56 5.61
CA GLU A 27 -4.59 -2.75 5.95
C GLU A 27 -3.83 -3.33 7.14
N ALA A 28 -4.53 -3.83 8.16
CA ALA A 28 -3.88 -4.39 9.34
C ALA A 28 -3.16 -5.70 9.01
N LEU A 29 -3.70 -6.49 8.10
CA LEU A 29 -3.10 -7.76 7.66
C LEU A 29 -1.89 -7.53 6.75
N GLY A 30 -1.99 -6.62 5.78
CA GLY A 30 -0.93 -6.42 4.80
C GLY A 30 0.10 -5.34 5.13
N CYS A 31 -0.31 -4.30 5.85
CA CYS A 31 0.48 -3.11 6.11
C CYS A 31 0.53 -2.75 7.61
N GLY A 32 -0.03 -3.55 8.51
CA GLY A 32 -0.21 -3.13 9.91
C GLY A 32 1.10 -2.89 10.65
N GLY A 33 2.17 -3.61 10.31
CA GLY A 33 3.50 -3.36 10.87
C GLY A 33 4.09 -2.04 10.37
N MET A 34 4.04 -1.82 9.06
CA MET A 34 4.43 -0.57 8.41
C MET A 34 3.65 0.64 8.97
N LEU A 35 2.33 0.52 9.09
CA LEU A 35 1.46 1.56 9.67
C LEU A 35 1.80 1.84 11.13
N ALA A 36 2.04 0.80 11.94
CA ALA A 36 2.42 0.97 13.34
C ALA A 36 3.78 1.67 13.50
N LYS A 37 4.73 1.34 12.62
CA LYS A 37 6.09 1.88 12.61
C LYS A 37 6.16 3.33 12.12
N HIS A 38 5.35 3.65 11.11
CA HIS A 38 5.37 4.91 10.37
C HIS A 38 4.08 5.71 10.54
N CYS A 39 3.40 5.56 11.68
CA CYS A 39 2.08 6.14 11.93
C CYS A 39 2.03 7.66 11.69
N ASP A 40 3.07 8.39 12.10
CA ASP A 40 3.12 9.85 12.03
C ASP A 40 3.21 10.41 10.59
N ASP A 41 3.61 9.61 9.60
CA ASP A 41 3.72 10.03 8.18
C ASP A 41 2.91 9.14 7.22
N SER A 42 2.02 8.30 7.77
CA SER A 42 1.16 7.40 7.01
C SER A 42 -0.28 7.87 7.00
N ALA A 43 -0.92 7.66 5.85
CA ALA A 43 -2.34 7.86 5.62
C ALA A 43 -3.00 6.54 5.22
N LEU A 44 -4.25 6.36 5.63
CA LEU A 44 -5.09 5.21 5.31
C LEU A 44 -6.38 5.68 4.64
N VAL A 45 -6.78 5.01 3.56
CA VAL A 45 -8.09 5.16 2.94
C VAL A 45 -8.78 3.80 2.95
N ILE A 46 -9.97 3.73 3.55
CA ILE A 46 -10.85 2.57 3.43
C ILE A 46 -11.95 2.90 2.43
N LEU A 47 -12.12 2.04 1.41
CA LEU A 47 -13.11 2.26 0.37
C LEU A 47 -14.52 1.91 0.82
N ALA A 48 -14.69 0.69 1.34
CA ALA A 48 -15.99 0.17 1.72
C ALA A 48 -16.53 0.78 3.02
N ASP A 49 -17.85 0.88 3.12
CA ASP A 49 -18.56 1.33 4.31
C ASP A 49 -18.41 0.38 5.50
N LEU A 50 -18.61 0.96 6.69
CA LEU A 50 -18.54 0.26 7.97
C LEU A 50 -19.91 0.33 8.66
N ASP A 51 -20.46 -0.83 9.00
CA ASP A 51 -21.56 -0.91 9.96
C ASP A 51 -21.08 -0.56 11.39
N GLU A 52 -22.00 -0.50 12.35
CA GLU A 52 -21.70 -0.11 13.73
C GLU A 52 -20.65 -1.02 14.38
N GLU A 53 -20.78 -2.34 14.20
CA GLU A 53 -19.85 -3.31 14.79
C GLU A 53 -18.46 -3.19 14.18
N ARG A 54 -18.37 -3.05 12.86
CA ARG A 54 -17.11 -2.82 12.14
C ARG A 54 -16.49 -1.48 12.50
N THR A 55 -17.30 -0.44 12.73
CA THR A 55 -16.80 0.87 13.16
C THR A 55 -16.10 0.78 14.52
N ALA A 56 -16.70 0.06 15.48
CA ALA A 56 -16.08 -0.15 16.79
C ALA A 56 -14.76 -0.94 16.70
N ARG A 57 -14.75 -2.02 15.90
CA ARG A 57 -13.55 -2.83 15.64
C ARG A 57 -12.46 -2.01 14.93
N PHE A 58 -12.83 -1.24 13.92
CA PHE A 58 -11.95 -0.35 13.17
C PHE A 58 -11.28 0.64 14.11
N ARG A 59 -12.04 1.37 14.94
CA ARG A 59 -11.47 2.31 15.92
C ARG A 59 -10.47 1.62 16.86
N THR A 60 -10.82 0.44 17.36
CA THR A 60 -9.93 -0.32 18.25
C THR A 60 -8.64 -0.72 17.54
N ALA A 61 -8.73 -1.20 16.30
CA ALA A 61 -7.56 -1.58 15.52
C ALA A 61 -6.68 -0.36 15.18
N GLN A 62 -7.27 0.77 14.77
CA GLN A 62 -6.52 2.00 14.49
C GLN A 62 -5.80 2.51 15.73
N HIS A 63 -6.41 2.40 16.91
CA HIS A 63 -5.74 2.71 18.17
C HIS A 63 -4.49 1.85 18.39
N MET A 64 -4.57 0.54 18.13
CA MET A 64 -3.40 -0.36 18.23
C MET A 64 -2.30 0.01 17.24
N LEU A 65 -2.66 0.53 16.06
CA LEU A 65 -1.73 0.99 15.03
C LEU A 65 -1.16 2.40 15.28
N GLY A 66 -1.54 3.06 16.37
CA GLY A 66 -1.04 4.39 16.72
C GLY A 66 -1.88 5.56 16.21
N GLU A 67 -3.06 5.29 15.65
CA GLU A 67 -4.00 6.28 15.08
C GLU A 67 -3.45 7.02 13.84
N PRO A 68 -3.12 6.30 12.74
CA PRO A 68 -2.70 6.97 11.50
C PRO A 68 -3.83 7.84 10.96
N MET A 69 -3.47 8.87 10.18
CA MET A 69 -4.48 9.68 9.48
C MET A 69 -5.32 8.77 8.59
N ARG A 70 -6.65 8.88 8.69
CA ARG A 70 -7.57 7.95 8.02
C ARG A 70 -8.72 8.66 7.32
N MET A 71 -9.19 8.08 6.24
CA MET A 71 -10.35 8.53 5.49
C MET A 71 -11.22 7.33 5.11
N LEU A 72 -12.52 7.47 5.27
CA LEU A 72 -13.50 6.48 4.80
C LEU A 72 -14.21 7.07 3.58
N LEU A 73 -14.35 6.29 2.51
CA LEU A 73 -15.09 6.72 1.31
C LEU A 73 -16.57 6.32 1.34
N ASP A 74 -16.95 5.46 2.28
CA ASP A 74 -18.30 4.97 2.56
C ASP A 74 -18.99 4.42 1.30
N LEU A 75 -18.26 3.65 0.49
CA LEU A 75 -18.81 2.98 -0.68
C LEU A 75 -19.49 1.67 -0.27
N PRO A 76 -20.66 1.31 -0.82
CA PRO A 76 -21.34 0.10 -0.39
C PRO A 76 -20.48 -1.14 -0.62
N ARG A 77 -20.35 -1.98 0.41
CA ARG A 77 -19.64 -3.27 0.32
C ARG A 77 -20.10 -4.09 -0.89
N LEU A 78 -19.18 -4.82 -1.51
CA LEU A 78 -19.42 -5.64 -2.71
C LEU A 78 -19.86 -4.84 -3.95
N ARG A 79 -19.91 -3.51 -3.85
CA ARG A 79 -20.33 -2.57 -4.89
C ARG A 79 -19.38 -1.38 -4.95
N VAL A 80 -18.14 -1.56 -4.48
CA VAL A 80 -17.09 -0.54 -4.48
C VAL A 80 -16.79 -0.07 -5.91
N GLY A 81 -16.95 -0.96 -6.90
CA GLY A 81 -16.67 -0.70 -8.32
C GLY A 81 -17.83 -0.15 -9.15
N ASP A 82 -19.03 -0.01 -8.58
CA ASP A 82 -20.24 0.40 -9.33
C ASP A 82 -20.07 1.75 -10.06
N ASP A 83 -19.30 2.66 -9.46
CA ASP A 83 -18.96 3.96 -10.04
C ASP A 83 -17.44 4.15 -10.00
N THR A 84 -16.76 3.39 -10.87
CA THR A 84 -15.29 3.38 -10.95
C THR A 84 -14.72 4.75 -11.29
N ASP A 85 -15.35 5.52 -12.19
CA ASP A 85 -14.87 6.84 -12.57
C ASP A 85 -14.88 7.82 -11.39
N ARG A 86 -15.96 7.80 -10.60
CA ARG A 86 -16.03 8.60 -9.36
C ARG A 86 -15.02 8.14 -8.33
N LEU A 87 -14.80 6.84 -8.17
CA LEU A 87 -13.78 6.30 -7.27
C LEU A 87 -12.37 6.76 -7.69
N VAL A 88 -12.04 6.65 -8.98
CA VAL A 88 -10.77 7.12 -9.55
C VAL A 88 -10.60 8.63 -9.32
N GLY A 89 -11.65 9.42 -9.53
CA GLY A 89 -11.65 10.87 -9.24
C GLY A 89 -11.33 11.16 -7.78
N LYS A 90 -12.06 10.52 -6.84
CA LYS A 90 -11.82 10.68 -5.39
C LYS A 90 -10.38 10.31 -5.00
N LEU A 91 -9.87 9.18 -5.48
CA LEU A 91 -8.50 8.75 -5.19
C LEU A 91 -7.47 9.71 -5.80
N SER A 92 -7.70 10.22 -7.00
CA SER A 92 -6.81 11.19 -7.66
C SER A 92 -6.72 12.50 -6.87
N GLU A 93 -7.86 13.02 -6.40
CA GLU A 93 -7.90 14.22 -5.54
C GLU A 93 -7.13 14.00 -4.23
N LEU A 94 -7.29 12.83 -3.59
CA LEU A 94 -6.55 12.47 -2.39
C LEU A 94 -5.05 12.41 -2.64
N LEU A 95 -4.62 11.77 -3.73
CA LEU A 95 -3.23 11.68 -4.13
C LEU A 95 -2.62 13.07 -4.40
N ALA A 96 -3.32 13.93 -5.14
CA ALA A 96 -2.86 15.29 -5.43
C ALA A 96 -2.73 16.16 -4.17
N ARG A 97 -3.62 15.95 -3.20
CA ARG A 97 -3.63 16.65 -1.91
C ARG A 97 -2.55 16.18 -0.95
N LEU A 98 -2.43 14.85 -0.77
CA LEU A 98 -1.52 14.26 0.22
C LEU A 98 -0.08 14.16 -0.28
N ARG A 99 0.11 14.07 -1.60
CA ARG A 99 1.41 13.94 -2.26
C ARG A 99 2.33 12.86 -1.67
N PRO A 100 1.83 11.61 -1.44
CA PRO A 100 2.67 10.54 -0.92
C PRO A 100 3.83 10.22 -1.87
N SER A 101 4.96 9.80 -1.32
CA SER A 101 6.05 9.18 -2.09
C SER A 101 5.85 7.68 -2.28
N GLU A 102 5.01 7.04 -1.46
CA GLU A 102 4.70 5.61 -1.53
C GLU A 102 3.18 5.39 -1.48
N LEU A 103 2.65 4.65 -2.46
CA LEU A 103 1.26 4.21 -2.52
C LEU A 103 1.22 2.69 -2.37
N TYR A 104 0.48 2.23 -1.37
CA TYR A 104 0.26 0.82 -1.08
C TYR A 104 -1.16 0.43 -1.52
N LEU A 105 -1.26 -0.48 -2.48
CA LEU A 105 -2.51 -1.04 -2.98
C LEU A 105 -2.63 -2.52 -2.60
N PRO A 106 -3.84 -3.06 -2.39
CA PRO A 106 -3.98 -4.48 -2.14
C PRO A 106 -3.61 -5.25 -3.41
N PHE A 107 -2.99 -6.42 -3.23
CA PHE A 107 -2.79 -7.33 -4.33
C PHE A 107 -4.15 -7.80 -4.91
N PRO A 108 -4.34 -7.78 -6.25
CA PRO A 108 -5.59 -8.17 -6.90
C PRO A 108 -5.79 -9.69 -6.86
N SER A 109 -6.30 -10.19 -5.72
CA SER A 109 -6.68 -11.59 -5.50
C SER A 109 -8.17 -11.82 -5.78
N GLN A 110 -8.68 -13.02 -5.44
CA GLN A 110 -10.06 -13.49 -5.68
C GLN A 110 -11.18 -12.66 -5.00
N GLN A 111 -10.88 -11.59 -4.29
CA GLN A 111 -11.89 -10.69 -3.72
C GLN A 111 -12.09 -9.47 -4.60
N GLN A 112 -13.26 -9.37 -5.22
CA GLN A 112 -13.59 -8.35 -6.23
C GLN A 112 -13.28 -6.91 -5.78
N ASP A 113 -13.57 -6.53 -4.52
CA ASP A 113 -13.35 -5.15 -4.07
C ASP A 113 -11.84 -4.83 -3.96
N ARG A 114 -10.99 -5.83 -3.71
CA ARG A 114 -9.52 -5.67 -3.74
C ARG A 114 -9.01 -5.48 -5.16
N LEU A 115 -9.58 -6.21 -6.13
CA LEU A 115 -9.31 -5.97 -7.56
C LEU A 115 -9.71 -4.55 -7.98
N VAL A 116 -10.90 -4.09 -7.58
CA VAL A 116 -11.37 -2.73 -7.83
C VAL A 116 -10.44 -1.69 -7.21
N ALA A 117 -10.04 -1.87 -5.94
CA ALA A 117 -9.13 -0.96 -5.25
C ALA A 117 -7.77 -0.85 -5.96
N TYR A 118 -7.22 -1.98 -6.39
CA TYR A 118 -5.99 -2.05 -7.18
C TYR A 118 -6.12 -1.28 -8.51
N GLU A 119 -7.14 -1.58 -9.31
CA GLU A 119 -7.32 -0.95 -10.61
C GLU A 119 -7.60 0.55 -10.48
N ALA A 120 -8.48 0.94 -9.56
CA ALA A 120 -8.81 2.35 -9.35
C ALA A 120 -7.59 3.14 -8.85
N GLY A 121 -6.76 2.56 -7.98
CA GLY A 121 -5.50 3.16 -7.53
C GLY A 121 -4.53 3.39 -8.67
N LEU A 122 -4.33 2.41 -9.56
CA LEU A 122 -3.47 2.54 -10.73
C LEU A 122 -4.01 3.52 -11.78
N ARG A 123 -5.34 3.62 -11.94
CA ARG A 123 -5.93 4.64 -12.82
C ARG A 123 -5.79 6.04 -12.21
N ALA A 124 -5.97 6.18 -10.90
CA ALA A 124 -5.91 7.47 -10.20
C ALA A 124 -4.54 8.15 -10.32
N ILE A 125 -3.44 7.39 -10.29
CA ILE A 125 -2.08 7.94 -10.47
C ILE A 125 -1.80 8.42 -11.92
N CYS A 126 -2.63 8.04 -12.88
CA CYS A 126 -2.52 8.45 -14.29
C CYS A 126 -3.33 9.72 -14.60
N VAL A 127 -4.27 10.10 -13.73
CA VAL A 127 -5.04 11.33 -13.86
C VAL A 127 -4.08 12.54 -13.76
N PRO A 128 -4.16 13.55 -14.66
CA PRO A 128 -3.18 14.63 -14.75
C PRO A 128 -2.86 15.31 -13.42
N ALA A 129 -3.88 15.69 -12.64
CA ALA A 129 -3.71 16.37 -11.36
C ALA A 129 -2.87 15.55 -10.36
N ALA A 130 -3.10 14.24 -10.27
CA ALA A 130 -2.29 13.35 -9.42
C ALA A 130 -0.91 13.13 -10.02
N ARG A 131 -0.81 12.86 -11.33
CA ARG A 131 0.44 12.59 -12.02
C ARG A 131 1.46 13.72 -11.88
N GLU A 132 1.00 14.97 -12.01
CA GLU A 132 1.84 16.16 -11.86
C GLU A 132 2.28 16.38 -10.42
N ALA A 133 1.41 16.07 -9.45
CA ALA A 133 1.71 16.21 -8.02
C ALA A 133 2.68 15.13 -7.49
N LEU A 134 2.91 14.05 -8.25
CA LEU A 134 3.55 12.81 -7.80
C LEU A 134 4.75 12.36 -8.67
N PRO A 135 5.78 13.22 -8.89
CA PRO A 135 6.89 12.92 -9.78
C PRO A 135 7.76 11.74 -9.31
N SER A 136 7.75 11.43 -8.01
CA SER A 136 8.61 10.40 -7.39
C SER A 136 7.79 9.34 -6.65
N LEU A 137 6.56 9.07 -7.09
CA LEU A 137 5.72 8.05 -6.48
C LEU A 137 6.20 6.63 -6.82
N SER A 138 6.45 5.84 -5.78
CA SER A 138 6.53 4.39 -5.85
C SER A 138 5.16 3.77 -5.56
N VAL A 139 4.81 2.71 -6.29
CA VAL A 139 3.58 1.95 -6.07
C VAL A 139 3.95 0.53 -5.67
N LEU A 140 3.44 0.12 -4.51
CA LEU A 140 3.69 -1.14 -3.86
C LEU A 140 2.38 -1.90 -3.68
N LEU A 141 2.44 -3.22 -3.83
CA LEU A 141 1.33 -4.12 -3.55
C LEU A 141 1.57 -4.85 -2.24
N TYR A 142 0.55 -4.89 -1.39
CA TYR A 142 0.57 -5.67 -0.16
C TYR A 142 -0.35 -6.89 -0.27
N ASP A 143 0.03 -7.96 0.41
CA ASP A 143 -0.82 -9.14 0.55
C ASP A 143 -1.70 -9.04 1.81
N VAL A 144 -2.95 -9.49 1.72
CA VAL A 144 -3.88 -9.64 2.86
C VAL A 144 -3.90 -11.09 3.38
N GLY A 145 -2.97 -11.93 2.90
CA GLY A 145 -2.89 -13.36 3.18
C GLY A 145 -3.64 -14.15 2.14
N ALA A 146 -3.20 -14.09 0.87
CA ALA A 146 -3.67 -15.00 -0.17
C ALA A 146 -3.62 -16.43 0.35
N SER A 147 -4.75 -17.13 0.21
CA SER A 147 -4.97 -18.45 0.78
C SER A 147 -3.98 -19.50 0.24
N ASP A 148 -3.36 -19.23 -0.92
CA ASP A 148 -2.31 -20.08 -1.48
C ASP A 148 -1.27 -19.28 -2.27
N VAL A 149 0.00 -19.72 -2.20
CA VAL A 149 1.11 -19.11 -2.97
C VAL A 149 0.92 -19.31 -4.48
N GLY A 150 0.13 -20.32 -4.87
CA GLY A 150 -0.25 -20.59 -6.25
C GLY A 150 -1.26 -19.60 -6.85
N ASP A 151 -1.89 -18.75 -6.05
CA ASP A 151 -2.81 -17.71 -6.54
C ASP A 151 -2.07 -16.49 -7.12
N TYR A 152 -0.76 -16.40 -6.92
CA TYR A 152 0.05 -15.34 -7.50
C TYR A 152 0.45 -15.69 -8.93
N PRO A 153 0.25 -14.76 -9.88
CA PRO A 153 0.94 -14.82 -11.16
C PRO A 153 2.46 -14.96 -10.93
N ALA A 154 3.10 -15.83 -11.71
CA ALA A 154 4.51 -16.19 -11.52
C ALA A 154 5.49 -15.01 -11.67
N ASP A 155 5.03 -13.90 -12.24
CA ASP A 155 5.76 -12.65 -12.46
C ASP A 155 5.65 -11.64 -11.30
N VAL A 156 4.87 -11.93 -10.26
CA VAL A 156 4.81 -11.07 -9.07
C VAL A 156 6.06 -11.25 -8.22
N HIS A 157 6.93 -10.24 -8.23
CA HIS A 157 8.13 -10.22 -7.41
C HIS A 157 7.91 -9.44 -6.11
N TRP A 158 7.81 -10.14 -4.99
CA TRP A 158 7.81 -9.59 -3.63
C TRP A 158 9.20 -9.05 -3.26
N ASN A 159 9.60 -7.93 -3.86
CA ASN A 159 10.98 -7.45 -3.89
C ASN A 159 11.29 -6.41 -2.79
N VAL A 160 10.28 -5.77 -2.20
CA VAL A 160 10.45 -4.80 -1.12
C VAL A 160 10.15 -5.45 0.23
N CYS A 161 10.94 -5.10 1.24
CA CYS A 161 10.87 -5.64 2.60
C CYS A 161 10.86 -4.49 3.60
N GLU A 162 9.93 -4.52 4.55
CA GLU A 162 9.87 -3.59 5.68
C GLU A 162 10.22 -4.35 6.97
N PRO A 163 11.44 -4.19 7.51
CA PRO A 163 11.83 -4.81 8.76
C PRO A 163 11.00 -4.27 9.92
N LEU A 164 10.48 -5.17 10.75
CA LEU A 164 9.66 -4.83 11.91
C LEU A 164 10.42 -5.05 13.21
N ARG A 165 10.21 -4.14 14.16
CA ARG A 165 10.54 -4.41 15.56
C ARG A 165 9.44 -5.27 16.19
N GLU A 166 9.75 -5.82 17.36
CA GLU A 166 8.78 -6.61 18.12
C GLU A 166 7.53 -5.79 18.50
N GLU A 167 7.71 -4.50 18.82
CA GLU A 167 6.64 -3.56 19.12
C GLU A 167 5.69 -3.35 17.92
N ASP A 168 6.24 -3.14 16.71
CA ASP A 168 5.48 -2.94 15.47
C ASP A 168 4.67 -4.20 15.14
N LEU A 169 5.30 -5.37 15.26
CA LEU A 169 4.64 -6.65 15.05
C LEU A 169 3.54 -6.90 16.08
N ALA A 170 3.77 -6.59 17.36
CA ALA A 170 2.79 -6.76 18.42
C ALA A 170 1.54 -5.90 18.15
N ARG A 171 1.73 -4.65 17.71
CA ARG A 171 0.64 -3.75 17.30
C ARG A 171 -0.11 -4.27 16.09
N LYS A 172 0.59 -4.76 15.06
CA LYS A 172 -0.01 -5.43 13.90
C LYS A 172 -0.92 -6.60 14.32
N ILE A 173 -0.42 -7.47 15.19
CA ILE A 173 -1.17 -8.63 15.69
C ILE A 173 -2.41 -8.17 16.49
N ALA A 174 -2.24 -7.20 17.38
CA ALA A 174 -3.34 -6.64 18.17
C ALA A 174 -4.44 -6.03 17.28
N ALA A 175 -4.06 -5.30 16.23
CA ALA A 175 -5.00 -4.75 15.26
C ALA A 175 -5.75 -5.86 14.49
N ALA A 176 -5.05 -6.90 14.02
CA ALA A 176 -5.69 -8.04 13.36
C ALA A 176 -6.66 -8.80 14.28
N ILE A 177 -6.33 -8.93 15.57
CA ILE A 177 -7.21 -9.51 16.60
C ILE A 177 -8.43 -8.62 16.85
N ALA A 178 -8.26 -7.29 16.90
CA ALA A 178 -9.36 -6.35 17.09
C ALA A 178 -10.41 -6.43 15.97
N TYR A 179 -9.96 -6.68 14.73
CA TYR A 179 -10.84 -6.99 13.61
C TYR A 179 -11.50 -8.37 13.65
N ARG A 180 -11.14 -9.22 14.63
CA ARG A 180 -11.51 -10.64 14.71
C ARG A 180 -11.13 -11.41 13.44
N SER A 181 -10.00 -11.06 12.83
CA SER A 181 -9.55 -11.71 11.61
C SER A 181 -9.16 -13.17 11.89
N PRO A 182 -9.66 -14.15 11.10
CA PRO A 182 -9.22 -15.54 11.23
C PRO A 182 -7.73 -15.72 10.90
N LEU A 183 -7.13 -14.77 10.18
CA LEU A 183 -5.73 -14.77 9.78
C LEU A 183 -4.80 -14.21 10.87
N ALA A 184 -5.33 -13.60 11.93
CA ALA A 184 -4.54 -12.99 13.01
C ALA A 184 -3.52 -13.97 13.63
N ARG A 185 -3.90 -15.26 13.76
CA ARG A 185 -3.02 -16.33 14.28
C ARG A 185 -1.77 -16.58 13.43
N ASN A 186 -1.81 -16.26 12.13
CA ASN A 186 -0.73 -16.53 11.19
C ASN A 186 0.21 -15.33 11.00
N VAL A 187 -0.18 -14.14 11.46
CA VAL A 187 0.57 -12.88 11.24
C VAL A 187 2.01 -12.99 11.74
N ARG A 188 2.23 -13.55 12.94
CA ARG A 188 3.57 -13.72 13.50
C ARG A 188 4.43 -14.67 12.66
N THR A 189 3.89 -15.85 12.33
CA THR A 189 4.60 -16.86 11.54
C THR A 189 4.94 -16.32 10.15
N SER A 190 4.00 -15.64 9.49
CA SER A 190 4.23 -15.01 8.19
C SER A 190 5.36 -13.98 8.27
N ALA A 191 5.32 -13.06 9.24
CA ALA A 191 6.36 -12.05 9.42
C ALA A 191 7.73 -12.66 9.73
N GLN A 192 7.78 -13.77 10.48
CA GLN A 192 9.00 -14.53 10.75
C GLN A 192 9.56 -15.18 9.49
N THR A 193 8.73 -15.85 8.69
CA THR A 193 9.14 -16.50 7.44
C THR A 193 9.69 -15.47 6.45
N ILE A 194 8.99 -14.34 6.27
CA ILE A 194 9.43 -13.24 5.41
C ILE A 194 10.75 -12.65 5.92
N GLY A 195 10.83 -12.38 7.23
CA GLY A 195 12.03 -11.84 7.86
C GLY A 195 13.25 -12.74 7.68
N ALA A 196 13.09 -14.04 7.95
CA ALA A 196 14.16 -15.03 7.83
C ALA A 196 14.72 -15.09 6.41
N ALA A 197 13.86 -15.04 5.38
CA ALA A 197 14.27 -14.98 3.98
C ALA A 197 15.06 -13.70 3.61
N ARG A 198 15.06 -12.68 4.48
CA ARG A 198 15.72 -11.37 4.29
C ARG A 198 16.76 -11.06 5.36
N GLY A 199 17.14 -12.02 6.20
CA GLY A 199 18.15 -11.84 7.24
C GLY A 199 17.72 -10.91 8.39
N VAL A 200 16.42 -10.73 8.62
CA VAL A 200 15.88 -9.96 9.75
C VAL A 200 14.90 -10.81 10.56
N ARG A 201 14.61 -10.42 11.81
CA ARG A 201 13.78 -11.25 12.70
C ARG A 201 12.31 -11.30 12.27
N TRP A 202 11.78 -10.17 11.82
CA TRP A 202 10.42 -10.04 11.32
C TRP A 202 10.39 -8.99 10.21
N ALA A 203 9.55 -9.22 9.20
CA ALA A 203 9.31 -8.24 8.15
C ALA A 203 7.93 -8.38 7.53
N GLU A 204 7.46 -7.29 6.93
CA GLU A 204 6.43 -7.32 5.87
C GLU A 204 7.11 -7.31 4.50
N GLN A 205 6.41 -7.81 3.49
CA GLN A 205 6.87 -7.79 2.11
C GLN A 205 5.87 -7.09 1.21
N PHE A 206 6.39 -6.46 0.17
CA PHE A 206 5.60 -5.78 -0.84
C PHE A 206 6.16 -6.07 -2.23
N ALA A 207 5.28 -6.11 -3.23
CA ALA A 207 5.67 -6.18 -4.63
C ALA A 207 5.64 -4.76 -5.22
N MET A 208 6.79 -4.25 -5.66
CA MET A 208 6.86 -2.94 -6.30
C MET A 208 6.47 -3.06 -7.78
N VAL A 209 5.41 -2.37 -8.18
CA VAL A 209 4.89 -2.36 -9.56
C VAL A 209 5.22 -1.07 -10.31
N ARG A 210 5.62 -0.02 -9.58
CA ARG A 210 6.19 1.20 -10.14
C ARG A 210 7.24 1.73 -9.19
N ALA A 211 8.47 1.93 -9.68
CA ALA A 211 9.51 2.61 -8.93
C ALA A 211 9.43 4.13 -9.17
N ALA A 212 9.73 4.93 -8.15
CA ALA A 212 10.01 6.34 -8.33
C ALA A 212 11.09 6.53 -9.40
N GLY A 213 10.83 7.33 -10.42
CA GLY A 213 11.85 7.69 -11.39
C GLY A 213 12.99 8.42 -10.68
N ARG A 214 14.23 7.93 -10.80
CA ARG A 214 15.41 8.74 -10.43
C ARG A 214 15.34 9.98 -11.30
N THR A 215 15.14 11.16 -10.72
CA THR A 215 15.31 12.41 -11.43
C THR A 215 16.76 12.47 -11.92
N GLY A 216 16.95 12.16 -13.20
CA GLY A 216 18.25 12.13 -13.84
C GLY A 216 18.88 13.51 -13.81
N GLY A 217 19.89 13.67 -12.97
CA GLY A 217 20.90 14.69 -13.19
C GLY A 217 21.59 14.43 -14.53
N ARG A 218 21.48 15.42 -15.42
CA ARG A 218 22.30 15.75 -16.60
C ARG A 218 23.25 14.67 -17.15
N HIS A 219 23.06 14.37 -18.44
CA HIS A 219 24.04 13.89 -19.43
C HIS A 219 25.10 12.88 -18.97
N ALA A 220 24.85 11.61 -19.26
CA ALA A 220 25.92 10.72 -19.71
C ALA A 220 25.74 10.51 -21.22
N ALA A 221 26.76 10.92 -21.98
CA ALA A 221 26.82 10.79 -23.43
C ALA A 221 26.78 9.31 -23.88
N PRO A 222 26.39 9.02 -25.13
CA PRO A 222 26.48 7.67 -25.66
C PRO A 222 27.95 7.25 -25.75
N LEU A 223 28.29 6.10 -25.20
CA LEU A 223 29.56 5.43 -25.49
C LEU A 223 29.54 5.05 -26.97
N GLU A 224 30.30 5.78 -27.78
CA GLU A 224 30.60 5.41 -29.16
C GLU A 224 31.24 4.02 -29.17
N ARG A 225 30.58 3.06 -29.83
CA ARG A 225 31.22 1.82 -30.24
C ARG A 225 32.07 2.13 -31.47
N GLY A 226 33.35 2.37 -31.21
CA GLY A 226 34.38 2.38 -32.25
C GLY A 226 34.37 1.07 -33.04
N ALA A 227 34.37 1.21 -34.35
CA ALA A 227 34.52 0.13 -35.31
C ALA A 227 35.89 -0.55 -35.17
N VAL A 228 35.92 -1.87 -35.36
CA VAL A 228 37.10 -2.56 -35.89
C VAL A 228 36.65 -3.43 -37.06
N LEU A 229 37.03 -2.98 -38.26
CA LEU A 229 37.08 -3.76 -39.49
C LEU A 229 38.33 -4.64 -39.47
N VAL A 230 38.17 -5.95 -39.61
CA VAL A 230 39.13 -6.90 -40.22
C VAL A 230 38.24 -7.99 -40.83
N GLY A 231 38.09 -8.23 -42.14
CA GLY A 231 38.99 -8.01 -43.26
C GLY A 231 39.78 -9.29 -43.54
N GLY A 232 39.30 -10.16 -44.44
CA GLY A 232 40.18 -11.11 -45.13
C GLY A 232 39.63 -12.52 -45.39
N GLN A 233 39.35 -12.78 -46.66
CA GLN A 233 39.09 -14.08 -47.28
C GLN A 233 40.31 -15.02 -47.22
N ARG A 234 40.08 -16.33 -47.08
CA ARG A 234 40.16 -17.36 -48.14
C ARG A 234 39.71 -18.70 -47.59
#